data_AF-A0A5D0IX43-F1
#
_entry.id   AF-A0A5D0IX43-F1
#
_cell.length_a   1.000
_cell.length_b   1.000
_cell.length_c   1.000
_cell.angle_alpha   90.00
_cell.angle_beta   90.00
_cell.angle_gamma   90.00
#
_symmetry.space_group_name_H-M   'P 1'
#
loop_
_entity.id
_entity.type
_entity.pdbx_description
1 polymer ?
#
loop_
_entity_poly.entity_id
_entity_poly.type
_entity_poly.pdbx_seq_one_letter_code
_entity_poly.pdbx_strand_id
1 'polypeptide(L)' 'MKLNAIIVEDEQTSRDILKSYLNKYCPNVTVLGEAENIDEALILIRNNQL' A
#
# COMPACT_ATOMS: atom_id res chain seq x y z
N MET A 1 17.31 -0.61 -4.66
CA MET A 1 16.60 0.56 -4.09
C MET A 1 15.37 0.02 -3.39
N LYS A 2 15.13 0.36 -2.12
CA LYS A 2 13.91 -0.03 -1.40
C LYS A 2 12.87 1.07 -1.62
N LEU A 3 11.65 0.66 -1.98
CA LEU A 3 10.52 1.57 -2.21
C LEU A 3 9.51 1.37 -1.10
N ASN A 4 9.02 2.45 -0.53
CA ASN A 4 7.91 2.43 0.39
C ASN A 4 6.63 2.71 -0.40
N ALA A 5 5.55 1.99 -0.07
CA ALA A 5 4.28 2.11 -0.78
C ALA A 5 3.11 2.09 0.20
N ILE A 6 2.00 2.71 -0.21
CA ILE A 6 0.69 2.60 0.41
C ILE A 6 -0.26 2.10 -0.68
N ILE A 7 -1.15 1.17 -0.33
CA ILE A 7 -2.19 0.68 -1.25
C ILE A 7 -3.47 1.48 -0.98
N VAL A 8 -4.05 2.07 -2.03
CA VAL A 8 -5.32 2.81 -1.95
C VAL A 8 -6.30 2.16 -2.92
N GLU A 9 -7.31 1.48 -2.38
CA GLU A 9 -8.28 0.67 -3.13
C GLU A 9 -9.49 0.42 -2.23
N ASP A 10 -10.71 0.62 -2.72
CA ASP A 10 -11.94 0.53 -1.92
C ASP A 10 -12.36 -0.91 -1.60
N GLU A 11 -11.98 -1.88 -2.43
CA GLU A 11 -12.27 -3.30 -2.20
C GLU A 11 -11.16 -4.04 -1.42
N GLN A 12 -11.49 -4.60 -0.24
CA GLN A 12 -10.55 -5.39 0.58
C GLN A 12 -9.95 -6.58 -0.21
N THR A 13 -10.78 -7.29 -0.99
CA THR A 13 -10.31 -8.41 -1.81
C THR A 13 -9.24 -7.98 -2.81
N SER A 14 -9.42 -6.81 -3.45
CA SER A 14 -8.44 -6.24 -4.38
C SER A 14 -7.14 -5.86 -3.67
N ARG A 15 -7.21 -5.29 -2.46
CA ARG A 15 -6.03 -5.02 -1.61
C ARG A 15 -5.25 -6.29 -1.28
N ASP A 16 -5.93 -7.34 -0.85
CA ASP A 16 -5.31 -8.62 -0.50
C ASP A 16 -4.58 -9.25 -1.70
N ILE A 17 -5.21 -9.22 -2.88
CA ILE A 17 -4.63 -9.72 -4.13
C ILE A 17 -3.38 -8.90 -4.50
N LEU A 18 -3.47 -7.58 -4.50
CA LEU A 18 -2.36 -6.70 -4.86
C LEU A 18 -1.18 -6.86 -3.90
N LYS A 19 -1.44 -6.94 -2.60
CA LYS A 19 -0.42 -7.18 -1.57
C LYS A 19 0.29 -8.52 -1.78
N SER A 20 -0.46 -9.58 -2.11
CA SER A 20 0.11 -10.88 -2.45
C SER A 20 1.05 -10.80 -3.66
N TYR A 21 0.64 -10.08 -4.71
CA TYR A 21 1.49 -9.89 -5.89
C TYR A 21 2.72 -9.01 -5.63
N LEU A 22 2.60 -7.94 -4.85
CA LEU A 22 3.75 -7.12 -4.45
C LEU A 22 4.76 -7.95 -3.64
N ASN A 23 4.28 -8.76 -2.70
CA ASN A 23 5.16 -9.65 -1.93
C ASN A 23 5.84 -10.71 -2.81
N LYS A 24 5.13 -11.24 -3.81
CA LYS A 24 5.65 -12.30 -4.67
C LYS A 24 6.62 -11.80 -5.74
N TYR A 25 6.30 -10.66 -6.36
CA TYR A 25 6.99 -10.19 -7.57
C TYR A 25 7.81 -8.92 -7.35
N CYS A 26 7.60 -8.20 -6.25
CA CYS A 26 8.25 -6.93 -5.95
C CYS A 26 8.92 -6.94 -4.56
N PRO A 27 9.95 -7.77 -4.32
CA PRO A 27 10.57 -7.94 -3.00
C PRO A 27 11.26 -6.68 -2.45
N ASN A 28 11.45 -5.66 -3.29
CA ASN A 28 12.03 -4.37 -2.91
C ASN A 28 10.98 -3.33 -2.50
N VAL A 29 9.69 -3.66 -2.56
CA VAL A 29 8.58 -2.79 -2.15
C VAL A 29 8.15 -3.16 -0.74
N THR A 30 8.09 -2.17 0.14
CA THR A 30 7.56 -2.31 1.51
C THR A 30 6.24 -1.57 1.60
N VAL A 31 5.14 -2.31 1.83
CA VAL A 31 3.81 -1.72 2.02
C VAL A 31 3.70 -1.25 3.47
N LEU A 32 3.58 0.07 3.67
CA LEU A 32 3.51 0.72 4.98
C LEU A 32 2.07 0.89 5.49
N GLY A 33 1.08 0.80 4.60
CA GLY A 33 -0.32 0.92 4.96
C GLY A 33 -1.26 0.65 3.79
N GLU A 34 -2.54 0.52 4.13
CA GLU A 34 -3.66 0.27 3.22
C GLU A 34 -4.78 1.27 3.55
N ALA A 35 -5.46 1.80 2.53
CA ALA A 35 -6.55 2.76 2.66
C ALA A 35 -7.69 2.41 1.70
N GLU A 36 -8.93 2.63 2.16
CA GLU A 36 -10.15 2.41 1.35
C GLU A 36 -10.53 3.61 0.50
N ASN A 37 -9.98 4.79 0.82
CA ASN A 37 -10.35 6.04 0.18
C ASN A 37 -9.21 7.06 0.29
N ILE A 38 -9.42 8.21 -0.35
CA ILE A 38 -8.43 9.30 -0.43
C ILE A 38 -8.16 9.89 0.95
N ASP A 39 -9.17 10.05 1.81
CA ASP A 39 -9.00 10.69 3.11
C ASP A 39 -8.09 9.86 4.04
N GLU A 40 -8.29 8.53 4.07
CA GLU A 40 -7.42 7.60 4.77
C GLU A 40 -6.00 7.59 4.18
N ALA A 41 -5.89 7.57 2.85
CA ALA A 41 -4.60 7.60 2.17
C ALA A 41 -3.79 8.86 2.50
N LEU A 42 -4.46 10.02 2.56
CA LEU A 42 -3.83 11.29 2.93
C LEU A 42 -3.24 11.26 4.35
N ILE A 43 -3.94 10.61 5.29
CA ILE A 43 -3.43 10.41 6.66
C ILE A 43 -2.18 9.54 6.62
N LEU A 44 -2.21 8.42 5.89
CA LEU A 44 -1.07 7.51 5.78
C LEU A 44 0.14 8.18 5.13
N ILE A 45 -0.04 8.96 4.06
CA ILE A 45 1.04 9.70 3.39
C ILE A 45 1.69 10.70 4.35
N ARG A 46 0.90 11.40 5.18
CA ARG A 46 1.43 12.37 6.15
C ARG A 46 2.17 11.71 7.31
N ASN A 47 1.78 10.49 7.68
CA ASN A 47 2.33 9.78 8.84
C ASN A 47 3.45 8.79 8.50
N ASN A 48 3.75 8.59 7.22
CA ASN A 48 4.80 7.67 6.75
C ASN A 48 5.85 8.41 5.91
N GLN A 49 7.09 7.91 5.93
CA GLN A 49 8.14 8.37 5.02
C GLN A 49 8.15 7.49 3.76
N LEU A 50 7.74 8.06 2.62
CA LEU A 50 7.69 7.37 1.32
C LEU A 50 8.96 7.55 0.49
#